data_AF-A0A955ICG4-F1
#
_entry.id   AF-A0A955ICG4-F1
#
_cell.length_a   1.000
_cell.length_b   1.000
_cell.length_c   1.000
_cell.angle_alpha   90.00
_cell.angle_beta   90.00
_cell.angle_gamma   90.00
#
_symmetry.space_group_name_H-M   'P 1'
#
loop_
_entity.id
_entity.type
_entity.pdbx_description
1 polymer ?
#
loop_
_entity_poly.entity_id
_entity_poly.type
_entity_poly.pdbx_seq_one_letter_code
_entity_poly.pdbx_strand_id
1 'polypeptide(L)'
;MEYFISAHGARKGKADTALRTAESGYMTRRLVDATQEVIVREEDCQTDASIIISQDEAKTRGEGFDELIFGRTVARDLTDNHGTLIVKANTLINKEILNLIIDSEIEYLYVRSPLTCHTVSGVCQKCFGMDLSTRQEVEIGNPIGVISSQSIGEPGTQLTMRTFHSGGVAEAKGDMTQGIKRVEEL
;
A
#
# COMPACT_ATOMS: atom_id res chain seq x y z
N MET A 1 24.17 -32.07 -27.51
CA MET A 1 23.19 -32.52 -26.49
C MET A 1 22.78 -31.37 -25.57
N GLU A 2 23.74 -30.55 -25.08
CA GLU A 2 23.49 -29.38 -24.22
C GLU A 2 22.53 -28.33 -24.81
N TYR A 3 22.63 -28.02 -26.10
CA TYR A 3 21.71 -27.10 -26.78
C TYR A 3 20.24 -27.57 -26.73
N PHE A 4 19.99 -28.88 -26.88
CA PHE A 4 18.63 -29.44 -26.82
C PHE A 4 18.04 -29.36 -25.41
N ILE A 5 18.87 -29.53 -24.37
CA ILE A 5 18.44 -29.39 -22.96
C ILE A 5 18.13 -27.91 -22.67
N SER A 6 18.97 -26.99 -23.13
CA SER A 6 18.75 -25.54 -23.01
C SER A 6 17.47 -25.07 -23.72
N ALA A 7 17.16 -25.61 -24.90
CA ALA A 7 15.97 -25.26 -25.66
C ALA A 7 14.65 -25.57 -24.94
N HIS A 8 14.60 -26.64 -24.13
CA HIS A 8 13.43 -26.99 -23.33
C HIS A 8 13.16 -25.94 -22.24
N GLY A 9 14.21 -25.54 -21.51
CA GLY A 9 14.12 -24.48 -20.50
C GLY A 9 13.69 -23.15 -21.11
N ALA A 10 14.26 -22.78 -22.26
CA ALA A 10 13.90 -21.55 -22.97
C ALA A 10 12.44 -21.53 -23.45
N ARG A 11 11.92 -22.65 -23.95
CA ARG A 11 10.52 -22.75 -24.38
C ARG A 11 9.56 -22.64 -23.21
N LYS A 12 9.86 -23.33 -22.10
CA LYS A 12 9.07 -23.24 -20.87
C LYS A 12 9.05 -21.82 -20.34
N GLY A 13 10.20 -21.16 -20.27
CA GLY A 13 10.30 -19.78 -19.80
C GLY A 13 9.42 -18.81 -20.60
N LYS A 14 9.44 -18.91 -21.94
CA LYS A 14 8.57 -18.07 -22.79
C LYS A 14 7.09 -18.34 -22.56
N ALA A 15 6.69 -19.60 -22.40
CA ALA A 15 5.31 -19.97 -22.14
C ALA A 15 4.84 -19.48 -20.75
N ASP A 16 5.67 -19.67 -19.72
CA ASP A 16 5.38 -19.22 -18.36
C ASP A 16 5.30 -17.69 -18.29
N THR A 17 6.18 -16.96 -18.97
CA THR A 17 6.08 -15.49 -19.08
C THR A 17 4.74 -15.08 -19.71
N ALA A 18 4.36 -15.70 -20.83
CA ALA A 18 3.12 -15.34 -21.52
C ALA A 18 1.85 -15.61 -20.68
N LEU A 19 1.78 -16.78 -20.01
CA LEU A 19 0.66 -17.13 -19.13
C LEU A 19 0.56 -16.15 -17.96
N ARG A 20 1.68 -15.86 -17.31
CA ARG A 20 1.67 -15.01 -16.11
C ARG A 20 1.40 -13.53 -16.42
N THR A 21 1.81 -13.04 -17.58
CA THR A 21 1.42 -11.70 -18.05
C THR A 21 -0.11 -11.61 -18.19
N ALA A 22 -0.77 -12.65 -18.72
CA ALA A 22 -2.22 -12.69 -18.83
C ALA A 22 -2.90 -12.72 -17.45
N GLU A 23 -2.39 -13.51 -16.50
CA GLU A 23 -2.89 -13.58 -15.12
C GLU A 23 -2.81 -12.21 -14.42
N SER A 24 -1.65 -11.55 -14.47
CA SER A 24 -1.49 -10.23 -13.86
C SER A 24 -2.37 -9.16 -14.50
N GLY A 25 -2.56 -9.21 -15.83
CA GLY A 25 -3.50 -8.33 -16.53
C GLY A 25 -4.95 -8.56 -16.10
N TYR A 26 -5.35 -9.82 -15.93
CA TYR A 26 -6.68 -10.19 -15.44
C TYR A 26 -6.91 -9.72 -14.00
N MET A 27 -5.95 -9.91 -13.11
CA MET A 27 -6.00 -9.41 -11.72
C MET A 27 -6.15 -7.89 -11.70
N THR A 28 -5.33 -7.16 -12.46
CA THR A 28 -5.39 -5.69 -12.52
C THR A 28 -6.76 -5.22 -13.01
N ARG A 29 -7.33 -5.89 -14.04
CA ARG A 29 -8.68 -5.59 -14.51
C ARG A 29 -9.73 -5.80 -13.42
N ARG A 30 -9.67 -6.91 -12.69
CA ARG A 30 -10.61 -7.17 -11.58
C ARG A 30 -10.51 -6.14 -10.47
N LEU A 31 -9.30 -5.71 -10.12
CA LEU A 31 -9.09 -4.65 -9.12
C LEU A 31 -9.71 -3.33 -9.59
N VAL A 32 -9.48 -2.94 -10.85
CA VAL A 32 -10.08 -1.73 -11.42
C VAL A 32 -11.61 -1.82 -11.45
N ASP A 33 -12.17 -2.93 -11.92
CA ASP A 33 -13.62 -3.13 -11.98
C ASP A 33 -14.28 -3.01 -10.59
N ALA A 34 -13.59 -3.48 -9.54
CA ALA A 34 -14.08 -3.42 -8.16
C ALA A 34 -13.91 -2.04 -7.49
N THR A 35 -12.93 -1.25 -7.91
CA THR A 35 -12.54 0.00 -7.21
C THR A 35 -12.79 1.27 -8.02
N GLN A 36 -13.24 1.18 -9.27
CA GLN A 36 -13.46 2.33 -10.16
C GLN A 36 -14.41 3.41 -9.60
N GLU A 37 -15.32 3.02 -8.70
CA GLU A 37 -16.26 3.96 -8.05
C GLU A 37 -15.65 4.66 -6.83
N VAL A 38 -14.47 4.21 -6.35
CA VAL A 38 -13.78 4.78 -5.20
C VAL A 38 -13.02 6.04 -5.65
N ILE A 39 -13.65 7.18 -5.43
CA ILE A 39 -13.07 8.50 -5.69
C ILE A 39 -13.13 9.37 -4.43
N VAL A 40 -12.32 10.43 -4.40
CA VAL A 40 -12.40 11.43 -3.32
C VAL A 40 -13.64 12.28 -3.53
N ARG A 41 -14.57 12.31 -2.57
CA ARG A 41 -15.88 12.97 -2.74
C ARG A 41 -16.05 14.27 -1.95
N GLU A 42 -15.41 14.35 -0.79
CA GLU A 42 -15.58 15.44 0.17
C GLU A 42 -14.29 15.70 0.94
N GLU A 43 -14.20 16.84 1.61
CA GLU A 43 -13.01 17.20 2.40
C GLU A 43 -12.91 16.35 3.68
N ASP A 44 -14.00 16.27 4.46
CA ASP A 44 -14.02 15.59 5.74
C ASP A 44 -15.37 14.88 5.99
N CYS A 45 -15.32 13.60 6.32
CA CYS A 45 -16.47 12.78 6.72
C CYS A 45 -16.85 12.92 8.21
N GLN A 46 -16.13 13.75 8.97
CA GLN A 46 -16.37 14.06 10.39
C GLN A 46 -16.41 12.84 11.32
N THR A 47 -15.68 11.76 10.95
CA THR A 47 -15.58 10.58 11.80
C THR A 47 -14.49 10.75 12.85
N ASP A 48 -14.78 10.30 14.08
CA ASP A 48 -13.80 10.15 15.16
C ASP A 48 -13.07 8.79 15.10
N ALA A 49 -13.45 7.93 14.15
CA ALA A 49 -12.87 6.61 14.01
C ALA A 49 -11.46 6.69 13.40
N SER A 50 -10.50 6.10 14.10
CA SER A 50 -9.08 6.13 13.76
C SER A 50 -8.45 4.76 13.91
N ILE A 51 -7.35 4.54 13.20
CA ILE A 51 -6.46 3.41 13.43
C ILE A 51 -5.25 3.85 14.26
N ILE A 52 -4.70 2.94 15.04
CA ILE A 52 -3.46 3.17 15.81
C ILE A 52 -2.31 2.61 14.99
N ILE A 53 -1.25 3.39 14.82
CA ILE A 53 0.03 2.91 14.30
C ILE A 53 1.06 3.09 15.40
N SER A 54 1.73 2.00 15.80
CA SER A 54 2.79 2.01 16.79
C SER A 54 4.15 1.67 16.20
N GLN A 55 5.22 2.11 16.85
CA GLN A 55 6.58 1.74 16.46
C GLN A 55 6.82 0.23 16.54
N ASP A 56 6.19 -0.47 17.49
CA ASP A 56 6.33 -1.92 17.63
C ASP A 56 5.64 -2.68 16.49
N GLU A 57 4.50 -2.18 16.02
CA GLU A 57 3.86 -2.71 14.83
C GLU A 57 4.73 -2.50 13.58
N ALA A 58 5.34 -1.32 13.45
CA ALA A 58 6.27 -1.01 12.36
C ALA A 58 7.47 -1.97 12.35
N LYS A 59 8.10 -2.20 13.51
CA LYS A 59 9.20 -3.16 13.68
C LYS A 59 8.79 -4.59 13.31
N THR A 60 7.57 -5.00 13.67
CA THR A 60 7.04 -6.33 13.35
C THR A 60 6.84 -6.52 11.85
N ARG A 61 6.44 -5.45 11.14
CA ARG A 61 6.30 -5.42 9.67
C ARG A 61 7.64 -5.31 8.94
N GLY A 62 8.70 -4.89 9.63
CA GLY A 62 10.00 -4.60 9.04
C GLY A 62 10.02 -3.29 8.25
N GLU A 63 9.08 -2.38 8.53
CA GLU A 63 8.92 -1.08 7.88
C GLU A 63 9.30 0.05 8.85
N GLY A 64 9.71 1.21 8.31
CA GLY A 64 9.96 2.39 9.12
C GLY A 64 8.66 2.95 9.70
N PHE A 65 8.67 3.38 10.97
CA PHE A 65 7.52 4.08 11.55
C PHE A 65 7.21 5.37 10.79
N ASP A 66 8.26 6.04 10.30
CA ASP A 66 8.21 7.23 9.47
C ASP A 66 7.54 6.98 8.12
N GLU A 67 7.87 5.87 7.46
CA GLU A 67 7.27 5.47 6.19
C GLU A 67 5.77 5.18 6.32
N LEU A 68 5.36 4.58 7.45
CA LEU A 68 3.96 4.23 7.71
C LEU A 68 3.06 5.42 7.98
N ILE A 69 3.58 6.44 8.67
CA ILE A 69 2.79 7.63 9.05
C ILE A 69 2.86 8.75 8.02
N PHE A 70 3.89 8.77 7.16
CA PHE A 70 4.06 9.81 6.16
C PHE A 70 2.84 9.91 5.22
N GLY A 71 2.36 11.13 5.00
CA GLY A 71 1.23 11.40 4.12
C GLY A 71 -0.15 11.07 4.72
N ARG A 72 -0.23 10.56 5.95
CA ARG A 72 -1.50 10.35 6.65
C ARG A 72 -1.95 11.60 7.41
N THR A 73 -3.22 11.62 7.79
CA THR A 73 -3.80 12.69 8.62
C THR A 73 -3.90 12.23 10.07
N VAL A 74 -3.45 13.06 11.01
CA VAL A 74 -3.58 12.82 12.45
C VAL A 74 -5.05 12.87 12.87
N ALA A 75 -5.53 11.87 13.60
CA ALA A 75 -6.93 11.82 14.06
C ALA A 75 -7.15 12.51 15.41
N ARG A 76 -6.14 12.49 16.31
CA ARG A 76 -6.24 13.08 17.66
C ARG A 76 -5.05 13.98 17.94
N ASP A 77 -5.27 15.01 18.75
CA ASP A 77 -4.20 15.90 19.19
C ASP A 77 -3.04 15.10 19.78
N LEU A 78 -1.84 15.40 19.30
CA LEU A 78 -0.62 14.75 19.69
C LEU A 78 0.14 15.63 20.67
N THR A 79 0.30 15.14 21.89
CA THR A 79 0.96 15.86 22.97
C THR A 79 2.24 15.14 23.38
N ASP A 80 3.26 15.93 23.71
CA ASP A 80 4.47 15.43 24.34
C ASP A 80 4.21 14.94 25.78
N ASN A 81 5.16 14.21 26.36
CA ASN A 81 5.20 13.78 27.76
C ASN A 81 5.03 14.96 28.75
N HIS A 82 5.40 16.17 28.32
CA HIS A 82 5.26 17.40 29.10
C HIS A 82 3.89 18.10 28.94
N GLY A 83 2.99 17.54 28.12
CA GLY A 83 1.65 18.10 27.86
C GLY A 83 1.63 19.22 26.82
N THR A 84 2.76 19.50 26.16
CA THR A 84 2.83 20.47 25.06
C THR A 84 2.25 19.84 23.80
N LEU A 85 1.35 20.56 23.10
CA LEU A 85 0.81 20.12 21.81
C LEU A 85 1.91 20.15 20.74
N ILE A 86 2.19 19.00 20.14
CA ILE A 86 3.15 18.84 19.04
C ILE A 86 2.40 19.03 17.71
N VAL A 87 1.31 18.28 17.51
CA VAL A 87 0.52 18.29 16.28
C VAL A 87 -0.97 18.30 16.62
N LYS A 88 -1.73 19.17 15.95
CA LYS A 88 -3.18 19.23 16.10
C LYS A 88 -3.87 18.11 15.30
N ALA A 89 -5.02 17.65 15.77
CA ALA A 89 -5.92 16.77 15.04
C ALA A 89 -6.29 17.35 13.66
N ASN A 90 -6.55 16.46 12.70
CA ASN A 90 -6.84 16.74 11.29
C ASN A 90 -5.70 17.42 10.50
N THR A 91 -4.48 17.37 11.03
CA THR A 91 -3.30 17.85 10.31
C THR A 91 -2.68 16.75 9.47
N LEU A 92 -2.35 17.07 8.21
CA LEU A 92 -1.64 16.17 7.30
C LEU A 92 -0.17 16.07 7.69
N ILE A 93 0.37 14.85 7.77
CA ILE A 93 1.77 14.59 8.10
C ILE A 93 2.63 14.79 6.85
N ASN A 94 3.15 15.99 6.72
CA ASN A 94 4.18 16.35 5.75
C ASN A 94 5.58 16.14 6.35
N LYS A 95 6.65 16.36 5.56
CA LYS A 95 8.04 16.08 6.01
C LYS A 95 8.46 16.87 7.25
N GLU A 96 7.97 18.09 7.38
CA GLU A 96 8.28 18.96 8.54
C GLU A 96 7.63 18.41 9.81
N ILE A 97 6.34 18.07 9.75
CA ILE A 97 5.61 17.48 10.87
C ILE A 97 6.16 16.08 11.20
N LEU A 98 6.56 15.32 10.18
CA LEU A 98 7.17 14.01 10.36
C LEU A 98 8.44 14.10 11.23
N ASN A 99 9.34 15.03 10.92
CA ASN A 99 10.55 15.24 11.72
C ASN A 99 10.21 15.64 13.16
N LEU A 100 9.22 16.52 13.36
CA LEU A 100 8.77 16.89 14.70
C LEU A 100 8.24 15.69 15.49
N ILE A 101 7.49 14.78 14.85
CA ILE A 101 6.97 13.56 15.49
C ILE A 101 8.12 12.62 15.89
N ILE A 102 9.13 12.47 15.02
CA ILE A 102 10.30 11.61 15.27
C ILE A 102 11.14 12.18 16.42
N ASP A 103 11.40 13.49 16.41
CA ASP A 103 12.17 14.18 17.45
C ASP A 103 11.48 14.13 18.82
N SER A 104 10.16 13.94 18.84
CA SER A 104 9.35 13.84 20.06
C SER A 104 9.28 12.42 20.65
N GLU A 105 9.97 11.44 20.06
CA GLU A 105 10.09 10.04 20.54
C GLU A 105 8.74 9.35 20.88
N ILE A 106 7.72 9.57 20.06
CA ILE A 106 6.35 9.08 20.31
C ILE A 106 6.22 7.59 19.96
N GLU A 107 5.65 6.80 20.87
CA GLU A 107 5.48 5.35 20.70
C GLU A 107 4.36 4.96 19.72
N TYR A 108 3.27 5.73 19.67
CA TYR A 108 2.11 5.46 18.82
C TYR A 108 1.34 6.72 18.42
N LEU A 109 0.64 6.65 17.30
CA LEU A 109 -0.16 7.75 16.74
C LEU A 109 -1.55 7.25 16.31
N TYR A 110 -2.57 8.06 16.60
CA TYR A 110 -3.90 7.87 16.03
C TYR A 110 -3.98 8.57 14.67
N VAL A 111 -4.20 7.81 13.61
CA VAL A 111 -4.31 8.34 12.24
C VAL A 111 -5.66 8.01 11.64
N ARG A 112 -6.11 8.87 10.73
CA ARG A 112 -7.28 8.60 9.90
C ARG A 112 -6.93 7.59 8.82
N SER A 113 -7.93 6.84 8.37
CA SER A 113 -7.76 5.80 7.35
C SER A 113 -8.98 5.74 6.45
N PRO A 114 -8.82 5.35 5.17
CA PRO A 114 -9.94 4.99 4.30
C PRO A 114 -10.80 3.86 4.89
N LEU A 115 -10.21 2.97 5.68
CA LEU A 115 -10.92 1.83 6.31
C LEU A 115 -11.97 2.24 7.33
N THR A 116 -11.82 3.41 7.95
CA THR A 116 -12.74 3.95 8.96
C THR A 116 -13.55 5.14 8.45
N CYS A 117 -13.54 5.37 7.13
CA CYS A 117 -14.21 6.50 6.51
C CYS A 117 -15.73 6.28 6.42
N HIS A 118 -16.51 7.33 6.67
CA HIS A 118 -17.98 7.28 6.59
C HIS A 118 -18.55 7.90 5.30
N THR A 119 -17.70 8.34 4.37
CA THR A 119 -18.13 8.89 3.09
C THR A 119 -18.88 7.85 2.27
N VAL A 120 -20.03 8.22 1.72
CA VAL A 120 -20.82 7.32 0.85
C VAL A 120 -20.17 7.25 -0.53
N SER A 121 -19.95 6.03 -1.04
CA SER A 121 -19.44 5.78 -2.40
C SER A 121 -18.17 6.57 -2.75
N GLY A 122 -17.16 6.46 -1.87
CA GLY A 122 -15.87 7.11 -2.02
C GLY A 122 -15.13 7.19 -0.69
N VAL A 123 -14.19 8.13 -0.61
CA VAL A 123 -13.50 8.49 0.64
C VAL A 123 -13.41 10.00 0.76
N CYS A 124 -13.26 10.51 1.97
CA CYS A 124 -12.93 11.91 2.18
C CYS A 124 -11.42 12.16 2.03
N GLN A 125 -11.08 13.40 1.73
CA GLN A 125 -9.72 13.89 1.58
C GLN A 125 -8.89 13.65 2.85
N LYS A 126 -9.44 13.95 4.05
CA LYS A 126 -8.74 13.75 5.32
C LYS A 126 -8.45 12.28 5.65
N CYS A 127 -9.36 11.36 5.31
CA CYS A 127 -9.15 9.93 5.55
C CYS A 127 -8.14 9.31 4.58
N PHE A 128 -8.08 9.80 3.34
CA PHE A 128 -7.07 9.36 2.38
C PHE A 128 -5.69 9.98 2.67
N GLY A 129 -5.65 11.29 2.89
CA GLY A 129 -4.45 12.06 3.20
C GLY A 129 -3.79 12.62 1.93
N MET A 130 -2.52 12.27 1.74
CA MET A 130 -1.66 12.85 0.71
C MET A 130 -1.73 12.08 -0.61
N ASP A 131 -1.77 12.81 -1.72
CA ASP A 131 -1.43 12.26 -3.03
C ASP A 131 0.10 12.12 -3.14
N LEU A 132 0.58 10.88 -3.25
CA LEU A 132 2.01 10.57 -3.31
C LEU A 132 2.70 11.16 -4.56
N SER A 133 1.94 11.48 -5.61
CA SER A 133 2.46 12.06 -6.86
C SER A 133 2.79 13.54 -6.70
N THR A 134 1.91 14.30 -6.06
CA THR A 134 2.06 15.76 -5.87
C THR A 134 2.66 16.12 -4.52
N ARG A 135 2.65 15.18 -3.56
CA ARG A 135 2.98 15.38 -2.13
C ARG A 135 2.14 16.45 -1.46
N GLN A 136 0.92 16.66 -1.96
CA GLN A 136 -0.07 17.56 -1.40
C GLN A 136 -1.30 16.76 -0.97
N GLU A 137 -2.20 17.41 -0.24
CA GLU A 137 -3.47 16.78 0.12
C GLU A 137 -4.25 16.41 -1.15
N VAL A 138 -4.88 15.23 -1.14
CA VAL A 138 -5.53 14.69 -2.34
C VAL A 138 -6.68 15.59 -2.82
N GLU A 139 -6.81 15.84 -4.12
CA GLU A 139 -7.89 16.69 -4.61
C GLU A 139 -9.25 15.96 -4.66
N ILE A 140 -10.34 16.69 -4.49
CA ILE A 140 -11.69 16.17 -4.67
C ILE A 140 -11.88 15.79 -6.14
N GLY A 141 -12.43 14.60 -6.38
CA GLY A 141 -12.62 14.03 -7.70
C GLY A 141 -11.47 13.12 -8.16
N ASN A 142 -10.37 13.01 -7.40
CA ASN A 142 -9.26 12.15 -7.77
C ASN A 142 -9.68 10.65 -7.76
N PRO A 143 -9.46 9.89 -8.86
CA PRO A 143 -9.88 8.49 -8.97
C PRO A 143 -8.89 7.53 -8.26
N ILE A 144 -8.81 7.64 -6.94
CA ILE A 144 -7.84 6.90 -6.12
C ILE A 144 -7.98 5.37 -6.22
N GLY A 145 -9.17 4.84 -6.50
CA GLY A 145 -9.37 3.39 -6.66
C GLY A 145 -8.66 2.83 -7.89
N VAL A 146 -8.73 3.55 -9.01
CA VAL A 146 -8.03 3.19 -10.24
C VAL A 146 -6.51 3.29 -10.04
N ILE A 147 -6.05 4.38 -9.42
CA ILE A 147 -4.62 4.60 -9.12
C ILE A 147 -4.07 3.49 -8.20
N SER A 148 -4.81 3.14 -7.15
CA SER A 148 -4.42 2.07 -6.22
C SER A 148 -4.38 0.71 -6.91
N SER A 149 -5.38 0.42 -7.76
CA SER A 149 -5.43 -0.84 -8.52
C SER A 149 -4.25 -1.00 -9.47
N GLN A 150 -3.84 0.07 -10.16
CA GLN A 150 -2.67 0.06 -11.03
C GLN A 150 -1.38 -0.10 -10.24
N SER A 151 -1.28 0.56 -9.09
CA SER A 151 -0.12 0.49 -8.19
C SER A 151 0.09 -0.92 -7.62
N ILE A 152 -0.97 -1.72 -7.47
CA ILE A 152 -0.88 -3.14 -7.11
C ILE A 152 -0.61 -4.01 -8.36
N GLY A 153 -1.29 -3.71 -9.47
CA GLY A 153 -1.25 -4.50 -10.69
C GLY A 153 0.10 -4.47 -11.42
N GLU A 154 0.72 -3.30 -11.57
CA GLU A 154 1.96 -3.11 -12.31
C GLU A 154 3.15 -3.86 -11.68
N PRO A 155 3.43 -3.76 -10.36
CA PRO A 155 4.43 -4.60 -9.72
C PRO A 155 4.10 -6.10 -9.79
N GLY A 156 2.81 -6.46 -9.80
CA GLY A 156 2.35 -7.82 -10.06
C GLY A 156 2.96 -8.37 -11.35
N THR A 157 2.90 -7.62 -12.44
CA THR A 157 3.49 -8.03 -13.73
C THR A 157 5.00 -8.27 -13.60
N GLN A 158 5.71 -7.45 -12.82
CA GLN A 158 7.14 -7.58 -12.59
C GLN A 158 7.48 -8.82 -11.74
N LEU A 159 6.71 -9.09 -10.69
CA LEU A 159 6.85 -10.29 -9.85
C LEU A 159 6.65 -11.56 -10.67
N THR A 160 5.76 -11.53 -11.67
CA THR A 160 5.57 -12.66 -12.58
C THR A 160 6.67 -12.85 -13.61
N MET A 161 7.35 -11.77 -14.02
CA MET A 161 8.44 -11.85 -15.01
C MET A 161 9.76 -12.34 -14.40
N ARG A 162 9.95 -12.22 -13.07
CA ARG A 162 11.18 -12.62 -12.36
C ARG A 162 11.17 -14.04 -11.78
N THR A 163 10.52 -15.02 -12.41
CA THR A 163 10.68 -16.41 -11.96
C THR A 163 11.98 -17.03 -12.42
N PHE A 164 12.92 -17.12 -11.48
CA PHE A 164 14.11 -17.96 -11.60
C PHE A 164 13.69 -19.40 -11.86
N HIS A 165 14.11 -19.92 -13.02
CA HIS A 165 14.05 -21.33 -13.32
C HIS A 165 15.22 -22.02 -12.62
N SER A 166 15.22 -22.02 -11.29
CA SER A 166 16.08 -22.91 -10.52
C SER A 166 15.52 -24.31 -10.72
N GLY A 167 16.09 -25.05 -11.67
CA GLY A 167 15.69 -26.42 -11.93
C GLY A 167 15.74 -27.25 -10.65
N GLY A 168 14.57 -27.60 -10.12
CA GLY A 168 14.41 -28.71 -9.19
C GLY A 168 15.16 -28.65 -7.86
N VAL A 169 15.44 -27.47 -7.29
CA VAL A 169 15.91 -27.41 -5.89
C VAL A 169 14.75 -27.06 -4.99
N ALA A 170 14.35 -28.06 -4.20
CA ALA A 170 13.49 -27.95 -3.05
C ALA A 170 14.13 -27.06 -1.97
N GLU A 171 14.23 -25.76 -2.21
CA GLU A 171 14.23 -24.79 -1.11
C GLU A 171 12.77 -24.47 -0.78
N ALA A 172 12.11 -25.48 -0.23
CA ALA A 172 10.90 -25.31 0.56
C ALA A 172 11.28 -24.52 1.82
N LYS A 173 11.51 -23.21 1.69
CA LYS A 173 11.28 -22.29 2.81
C LYS A 173 9.79 -21.99 2.86
N GLY A 174 9.07 -22.92 3.49
CA GLY A 174 7.67 -22.76 3.87
C GLY A 174 6.70 -22.98 2.74
N ASP A 175 5.80 -23.94 2.95
CA ASP A 175 4.51 -24.07 2.28
C ASP A 175 3.67 -22.80 2.54
N MET A 176 4.03 -21.71 1.88
CA MET A 176 3.29 -20.46 1.85
C MET A 176 3.15 -20.09 0.39
N THR A 177 1.92 -19.84 -0.07
CA THR A 177 1.71 -19.25 -1.39
C THR A 177 2.52 -17.95 -1.45
N GLN A 178 3.47 -17.86 -2.38
CA GLN A 178 4.33 -16.69 -2.59
C GLN A 178 4.02 -16.06 -3.96
N GLY A 179 4.13 -14.74 -4.03
CA GLY A 179 3.88 -13.97 -5.25
C GLY A 179 2.38 -13.76 -5.53
N ILE A 180 2.01 -13.64 -6.82
CA ILE A 180 0.63 -13.27 -7.24
C ILE A 180 -0.43 -14.21 -6.66
N LYS A 181 -0.17 -15.52 -6.57
CA LYS A 181 -1.14 -16.48 -6.03
C LYS A 181 -1.59 -16.14 -4.62
N ARG A 182 -0.71 -15.58 -3.79
CA ARG A 182 -1.08 -15.12 -2.44
C ARG A 182 -1.91 -13.85 -2.47
N VAL A 183 -1.60 -12.95 -3.40
CA VAL A 183 -2.33 -11.68 -3.58
C VAL A 183 -3.76 -11.93 -4.06
N GLU A 184 -3.97 -12.95 -4.90
CA GLU A 184 -5.32 -13.34 -5.36
C GLU A 184 -6.16 -14.08 -4.29
N GLU A 185 -5.52 -14.71 -3.31
CA GLU A 185 -6.19 -15.41 -2.20
C GLU A 185 -6.71 -14.49 -1.09
N LEU A 186 -6.14 -13.29 -0.96
CA LEU A 186 -6.46 -12.28 0.06
C LEU A 186 -7.58 -11.36 -0.43
#